data_AF-A0A2I1I0X2-F1
#
_entry.id   AF-A0A2I1I0X2-F1
#
_cell.length_a   1.000
_cell.length_b   1.000
_cell.length_c   1.000
_cell.angle_alpha   90.00
_cell.angle_beta   90.00
_cell.angle_gamma   90.00
#
_symmetry.space_group_name_H-M   'P 1'
#
loop_
_entity.id
_entity.type
_entity.pdbx_description
1 polymer ?
#
loop_
_entity_poly.entity_id
_entity_poly.type
_entity_poly.pdbx_seq_one_letter_code
_entity_poly.pdbx_strand_id
1 'polypeptide(L)'
;MAGLLLFLATPAWFAMASAVELPQSLVWPPWYAWAASIAGIVVWVRGWMLRRLARENMRRAAEEWGGLEKRHLEVEHAFLPLLGAGRYDRGLTARLEAARYERDSLRARIAAEASIPFLASLSAATARETAMIVGDFHALMDAHAAMMAACDLFELTPAWRRVWDNELGPVFEDLTVVETITQTVQRRSKEPMVLSMASSLILWLDEQRLAVNDLGASLERAQMDPADALTQLDRIADEARVRLVRLIEAALGADTSMIGQRRYKRWRKGAGEKLRTNETRYLGAYRIAGVTYTYNPGQAIRLTANSAGINLKGSAAHSTALFTAFGAQLYVPPAYLHRYLVWDGTSRYGPSQANYLTSAANLGPRGRTR
;
A
#
# COMPACT_ATOMS: atom_id res chain seq x y z
N MET A 1 -6.32 -31.39 -9.60
CA MET A 1 -6.13 -32.78 -10.06
C MET A 1 -6.47 -33.80 -8.99
N ALA A 2 -5.96 -33.70 -7.75
CA ALA A 2 -6.20 -34.70 -6.70
C ALA A 2 -7.68 -34.91 -6.29
N GLY A 3 -8.48 -33.84 -6.17
CA GLY A 3 -9.88 -33.96 -5.72
C GLY A 3 -10.84 -34.60 -6.75
N LEU A 4 -10.53 -34.51 -8.04
CA LEU A 4 -11.35 -35.10 -9.12
C LEU A 4 -10.90 -36.53 -9.44
N LEU A 5 -9.59 -36.81 -9.31
CA LEU A 5 -9.08 -38.19 -9.23
C LEU A 5 -9.73 -38.94 -8.07
N LEU A 6 -9.91 -38.32 -6.90
CA LEU A 6 -10.59 -38.95 -5.76
C LEU A 6 -12.08 -39.21 -6.00
N PHE A 7 -12.78 -38.37 -6.76
CA PHE A 7 -14.22 -38.49 -7.02
C PHE A 7 -14.56 -39.44 -8.18
N LEU A 8 -13.67 -39.58 -9.18
CA LEU A 8 -13.83 -40.53 -10.29
C LEU A 8 -13.16 -41.89 -10.00
N ALA A 9 -12.08 -41.91 -9.21
CA ALA A 9 -11.49 -43.18 -8.79
C ALA A 9 -12.39 -43.92 -7.79
N THR A 10 -13.21 -43.25 -6.98
CA THR A 10 -14.03 -43.95 -5.98
C THR A 10 -15.13 -44.85 -6.59
N PRO A 11 -15.92 -44.44 -7.60
CA PRO A 11 -16.89 -45.33 -8.25
C PRO A 11 -16.21 -46.39 -9.12
N ALA A 12 -15.14 -46.02 -9.84
CA ALA A 12 -14.41 -46.95 -10.70
C ALA A 12 -13.61 -47.99 -9.91
N TRP A 13 -13.08 -47.64 -8.73
CA TRP A 13 -12.40 -48.55 -7.82
C TRP A 13 -13.38 -49.47 -7.09
N PHE A 14 -14.56 -48.98 -6.69
CA PHE A 14 -15.62 -49.86 -6.18
C PHE A 14 -16.07 -50.88 -7.25
N ALA A 15 -16.19 -50.46 -8.51
CA ALA A 15 -16.51 -51.34 -9.63
C ALA A 15 -15.37 -52.33 -9.98
N MET A 16 -14.10 -51.91 -9.92
CA MET A 16 -12.95 -52.78 -10.13
C MET A 16 -12.73 -53.77 -8.96
N ALA A 17 -12.88 -53.32 -7.71
CA ALA A 17 -12.73 -54.17 -6.53
C ALA A 17 -13.84 -55.22 -6.40
N SER A 18 -15.01 -55.00 -7.02
CA SER A 18 -16.06 -56.01 -7.16
C SER A 18 -15.84 -57.01 -8.31
N ALA A 19 -14.91 -56.71 -9.24
CA ALA A 19 -14.71 -57.49 -10.47
C ALA A 19 -13.35 -58.21 -10.55
N VAL A 20 -12.36 -57.82 -9.73
CA VAL A 20 -11.02 -58.43 -9.71
C VAL A 20 -10.57 -58.60 -8.26
N GLU A 21 -10.23 -59.83 -7.85
CA GLU A 21 -9.58 -60.13 -6.57
C GLU A 21 -8.19 -59.47 -6.52
N LEU A 22 -8.14 -58.25 -6.00
CA LEU A 22 -6.89 -57.54 -5.75
C LEU A 22 -6.28 -57.99 -4.41
N PRO A 23 -4.95 -58.20 -4.33
CA PRO A 23 -4.28 -58.66 -3.13
C PRO A 23 -4.44 -57.67 -1.95
N GLN A 24 -4.67 -58.21 -0.76
CA GLN A 24 -5.03 -57.51 0.48
C GLN A 24 -4.05 -56.44 0.98
N SER A 25 -2.88 -56.27 0.33
CA SER A 25 -1.88 -55.27 0.72
C SER A 25 -2.21 -53.83 0.30
N LEU A 26 -3.29 -53.62 -0.46
CA LEU A 26 -3.70 -52.30 -0.94
C LEU A 26 -5.18 -51.95 -0.64
N VAL A 27 -5.75 -52.51 0.43
CA VAL A 27 -7.11 -52.20 0.86
C VAL A 27 -7.08 -51.14 1.96
N TRP A 28 -7.33 -49.89 1.58
CA TRP A 28 -7.51 -48.81 2.54
C TRP A 28 -8.77 -49.05 3.39
N PRO A 29 -8.78 -48.68 4.68
CA PRO A 29 -9.95 -48.88 5.54
C PRO A 29 -11.22 -48.21 4.99
N PRO A 30 -12.42 -48.79 5.16
CA PRO A 30 -13.67 -48.24 4.61
C PRO A 30 -13.94 -46.78 5.05
N TRP A 31 -13.54 -46.42 6.27
CA TRP A 31 -13.69 -45.05 6.80
C TRP A 31 -12.85 -44.01 6.05
N TYR A 32 -11.73 -44.41 5.41
CA TYR A 32 -10.91 -43.53 4.57
C TYR A 32 -11.67 -43.08 3.32
N ALA A 33 -12.49 -43.96 2.72
CA ALA A 33 -13.32 -43.63 1.56
C ALA A 33 -14.42 -42.61 1.92
N TRP A 34 -15.04 -42.77 3.10
CA TRP A 34 -16.01 -41.80 3.62
C TRP A 34 -15.36 -40.45 3.96
N ALA A 35 -14.21 -40.47 4.65
CA ALA A 35 -13.47 -39.24 4.97
C ALA A 35 -13.00 -38.50 3.71
N ALA A 36 -12.52 -39.21 2.69
CA ALA A 36 -12.12 -38.64 1.42
C ALA A 36 -13.30 -38.07 0.62
N SER A 37 -14.47 -38.72 0.68
CA SER A 37 -15.70 -38.24 0.04
C SER A 37 -16.22 -36.97 0.70
N ILE A 38 -16.26 -36.92 2.04
CA ILE A 38 -16.64 -35.73 2.80
C ILE A 38 -15.65 -34.59 2.54
N ALA A 39 -14.34 -34.86 2.57
CA ALA A 39 -13.32 -33.88 2.22
C ALA A 39 -13.49 -33.37 0.77
N GLY A 40 -13.80 -34.25 -0.17
CA GLY A 40 -14.11 -33.91 -1.55
C GLY A 40 -15.32 -32.97 -1.68
N ILE A 41 -16.41 -33.26 -0.97
CA ILE A 41 -17.62 -32.43 -0.92
C ILE A 41 -17.30 -31.05 -0.31
N VAL A 42 -16.57 -30.99 0.80
CA VAL A 42 -16.18 -29.71 1.44
C VAL A 42 -15.33 -28.86 0.49
N VAL A 43 -14.35 -29.47 -0.20
CA VAL A 43 -13.54 -28.78 -1.21
C VAL A 43 -14.39 -28.29 -2.38
N TRP A 44 -15.37 -29.09 -2.82
CA TRP A 44 -16.31 -28.73 -3.88
C TRP A 44 -17.21 -27.56 -3.49
N VAL A 45 -17.84 -27.61 -2.32
CA VAL A 45 -18.69 -26.54 -1.79
C VAL A 45 -17.88 -25.26 -1.66
N ARG A 46 -16.67 -25.34 -1.09
CA ARG A 46 -15.76 -24.18 -0.97
C ARG A 46 -15.37 -23.64 -2.34
N GLY A 47 -15.02 -24.49 -3.30
CA GLY A 47 -14.68 -24.07 -4.66
C GLY A 47 -15.85 -23.42 -5.39
N TRP A 48 -17.07 -23.93 -5.20
CA TRP A 48 -18.28 -23.36 -5.79
C TRP A 48 -18.62 -21.99 -5.19
N MET A 49 -18.48 -21.83 -3.87
CA MET A 49 -18.59 -20.53 -3.21
C MET A 49 -17.57 -19.53 -3.74
N LEU A 50 -16.30 -19.92 -3.86
CA LEU A 50 -15.23 -19.07 -4.40
C LEU A 50 -15.52 -18.64 -5.84
N ARG A 51 -16.00 -19.56 -6.68
CA ARG A 51 -16.40 -19.26 -8.06
C ARG A 51 -17.60 -18.32 -8.12
N ARG A 52 -18.58 -18.49 -7.24
CA ARG A 52 -19.74 -17.60 -7.18
C ARG A 52 -19.29 -16.18 -6.85
N LEU A 53 -18.46 -16.03 -5.82
CA LEU A 53 -17.88 -14.75 -5.42
C LEU A 53 -17.04 -14.12 -6.54
N ALA A 54 -16.19 -14.92 -7.21
CA ALA A 54 -15.40 -14.46 -8.35
C ALA A 54 -16.28 -13.97 -9.51
N ARG A 55 -17.35 -14.70 -9.85
CA ARG A 55 -18.31 -14.30 -10.90
C ARG A 55 -19.10 -13.06 -10.53
N GLU A 56 -19.52 -12.92 -9.27
CA GLU A 56 -20.23 -11.73 -8.79
C GLU A 56 -19.32 -10.49 -8.87
N ASN A 57 -18.07 -10.60 -8.41
CA ASN A 57 -17.07 -9.53 -8.52
C ASN A 57 -16.80 -9.13 -9.97
N MET A 58 -16.56 -10.11 -10.85
CA MET A 58 -16.28 -9.83 -12.27
C MET A 58 -17.47 -9.25 -13.01
N ARG A 59 -18.71 -9.65 -12.68
CA ARG A 59 -19.91 -9.04 -13.26
C ARG A 59 -20.03 -7.57 -12.89
N ARG A 60 -19.88 -7.24 -11.60
CA ARG A 60 -19.89 -5.84 -11.14
C ARG A 60 -18.78 -5.03 -11.80
N ALA A 61 -17.55 -5.57 -11.82
CA ALA A 61 -16.42 -4.91 -12.48
C ALA A 61 -16.70 -4.68 -13.98
N ALA A 62 -17.27 -5.66 -14.69
CA ALA A 62 -17.59 -5.54 -16.11
C ALA A 62 -18.73 -4.56 -16.40
N GLU A 63 -19.77 -4.54 -15.56
CA GLU A 63 -20.88 -3.58 -15.66
C GLU A 63 -20.39 -2.13 -15.49
N GLU A 64 -19.49 -1.90 -14.53
CA GLU A 64 -18.95 -0.56 -14.27
C GLU A 64 -17.81 -0.16 -15.23
N TRP A 65 -17.12 -1.14 -15.85
CA TRP A 65 -16.00 -0.91 -16.77
C TRP A 65 -16.36 -0.03 -17.96
N GLY A 66 -17.52 -0.26 -18.59
CA GLY A 66 -17.96 0.53 -19.74
C GLY A 66 -18.14 2.02 -19.42
N GLY A 67 -18.69 2.32 -18.24
CA GLY A 67 -18.81 3.71 -17.76
C GLY A 67 -17.48 4.31 -17.35
N LEU A 68 -16.57 3.50 -16.79
CA LEU A 68 -15.22 3.95 -16.44
C LEU A 68 -14.38 4.29 -17.68
N GLU A 69 -14.47 3.50 -18.76
CA GLU A 69 -13.71 3.77 -19.98
C GLU A 69 -14.14 5.09 -20.64
N LYS A 70 -15.45 5.39 -20.64
CA LYS A 70 -15.95 6.68 -21.14
C LYS A 70 -15.42 7.84 -20.28
N ARG A 71 -15.54 7.72 -18.96
CA ARG A 71 -15.01 8.74 -18.01
C ARG A 71 -13.51 8.93 -18.17
N HIS A 72 -12.76 7.86 -18.42
CA HIS A 72 -11.31 7.95 -18.60
C HIS A 72 -10.92 8.86 -19.76
N LEU A 73 -11.61 8.77 -20.91
CA LEU A 73 -11.36 9.65 -22.04
C LEU A 73 -11.67 11.12 -21.73
N GLU A 74 -12.78 11.37 -21.00
CA GLU A 74 -13.16 12.71 -20.55
C GLU A 74 -12.12 13.28 -19.57
N VAL A 75 -11.66 12.48 -18.61
CA VAL A 75 -10.64 12.85 -17.61
C VAL A 75 -9.29 13.11 -18.27
N GLU A 76 -8.82 12.24 -19.17
CA GLU A 76 -7.57 12.49 -19.89
C GLU A 76 -7.66 13.77 -20.73
N HIS A 77 -8.79 13.99 -21.42
CA HIS A 77 -8.98 15.20 -22.21
C HIS A 77 -8.91 16.48 -21.36
N ALA A 78 -9.50 16.47 -20.16
CA ALA A 78 -9.42 17.59 -19.22
C ALA A 78 -8.03 17.76 -18.59
N PHE A 79 -7.30 16.66 -18.38
CA PHE A 79 -6.00 16.67 -17.70
C PHE A 79 -4.83 17.02 -18.62
N LEU A 80 -4.86 16.58 -19.89
CA LEU A 80 -3.77 16.77 -20.85
C LEU A 80 -3.34 18.24 -21.03
N PRO A 81 -4.24 19.26 -21.03
CA PRO A 81 -3.85 20.67 -21.09
C PRO A 81 -2.98 21.15 -19.92
N LEU A 82 -2.98 20.45 -18.77
CA LEU A 82 -2.07 20.76 -17.67
C LEU A 82 -0.63 20.36 -18.00
N LEU A 83 -0.43 19.35 -18.84
CA LEU A 83 0.88 18.87 -19.28
C LEU A 83 1.45 19.81 -20.35
N GLY A 84 2.74 20.13 -20.26
CA GLY A 84 3.39 21.05 -21.20
C GLY A 84 3.24 22.54 -20.87
N ALA A 85 2.46 22.92 -19.85
CA ALA A 85 2.49 24.27 -19.27
C ALA A 85 3.75 24.53 -18.41
N GLY A 86 4.63 23.54 -18.27
CA GLY A 86 5.89 23.61 -17.48
C GLY A 86 5.69 23.56 -15.96
N ARG A 87 4.45 23.60 -15.47
CA ARG A 87 4.08 23.60 -14.05
C ARG A 87 3.93 22.17 -13.53
N TYR A 88 4.78 21.75 -12.59
CA TYR A 88 4.77 20.42 -11.93
C TYR A 88 4.67 19.20 -12.89
N ASP A 89 5.16 19.36 -14.12
CA ASP A 89 4.93 18.47 -15.27
C ASP A 89 5.38 17.02 -15.06
N ARG A 90 6.54 16.84 -14.39
CA ARG A 90 7.10 15.51 -14.10
C ARG A 90 6.17 14.66 -13.23
N GLY A 91 5.56 15.25 -12.20
CA GLY A 91 4.65 14.54 -11.29
C GLY A 91 3.32 14.21 -11.97
N LEU A 92 2.77 15.16 -12.72
CA LEU A 92 1.51 15.00 -13.46
C LEU A 92 1.64 13.95 -14.59
N THR A 93 2.75 13.98 -15.33
CA THR A 93 3.02 13.01 -16.40
C THR A 93 3.12 11.60 -15.82
N ALA A 94 3.89 11.42 -14.74
CA ALA A 94 3.99 10.12 -14.08
C ALA A 94 2.65 9.61 -13.55
N ARG A 95 1.77 10.51 -13.10
CA ARG A 95 0.41 10.15 -12.67
C ARG A 95 -0.45 9.63 -13.82
N LEU A 96 -0.40 10.31 -14.96
CA LEU A 96 -1.09 9.89 -16.19
C LEU A 96 -0.56 8.53 -16.68
N GLU A 97 0.76 8.36 -16.75
CA GLU A 97 1.39 7.11 -17.18
C GLU A 97 1.04 5.94 -16.25
N ALA A 98 1.05 6.16 -14.94
CA ALA A 98 0.67 5.13 -13.96
C ALA A 98 -0.81 4.71 -14.11
N ALA A 99 -1.71 5.67 -14.33
CA ALA A 99 -3.13 5.38 -14.58
C ALA A 99 -3.35 4.61 -15.88
N ARG A 100 -2.66 4.97 -16.97
CA ARG A 100 -2.70 4.25 -18.25
C ARG A 100 -2.19 2.82 -18.12
N TYR A 101 -1.06 2.65 -17.43
CA TYR A 101 -0.47 1.34 -17.17
C TYR A 101 -1.46 0.44 -16.39
N GLU A 102 -2.09 0.95 -15.34
CA GLU A 102 -3.09 0.20 -14.57
C GLU A 102 -4.30 -0.17 -15.44
N ARG A 103 -4.82 0.78 -16.24
CA ARG A 103 -5.94 0.52 -17.14
C ARG A 103 -5.63 -0.60 -18.13
N ASP A 104 -4.49 -0.53 -18.78
CA ASP A 104 -4.10 -1.52 -19.79
C ASP A 104 -3.86 -2.90 -19.15
N SER A 105 -3.29 -2.93 -17.94
CA SER A 105 -3.17 -4.15 -17.13
C SER A 105 -4.54 -4.76 -16.77
N LEU A 106 -5.46 -3.92 -16.26
CA LEU A 106 -6.83 -4.32 -15.91
C LEU A 106 -7.58 -4.85 -17.12
N ARG A 107 -7.50 -4.15 -18.27
CA ARG A 107 -8.13 -4.60 -19.52
C ARG A 107 -7.65 -5.98 -19.94
N ALA A 108 -6.33 -6.21 -19.89
CA ALA A 108 -5.74 -7.52 -20.21
C ALA A 108 -6.20 -8.62 -19.23
N ARG A 109 -6.27 -8.32 -17.93
CA ARG A 109 -6.68 -9.27 -16.89
C ARG A 109 -8.18 -9.60 -16.96
N ILE A 110 -9.03 -8.62 -17.23
CA ILE A 110 -10.46 -8.82 -17.45
C ILE A 110 -10.70 -9.71 -18.67
N ALA A 111 -9.99 -9.46 -19.78
CA ALA A 111 -10.05 -10.31 -20.97
C ALA A 111 -9.58 -11.75 -20.69
N ALA A 112 -8.51 -11.92 -19.89
CA ALA A 112 -8.02 -13.24 -19.50
C ALA A 112 -9.03 -13.99 -18.61
N GLU A 113 -9.64 -13.32 -17.63
CA GLU A 113 -10.67 -13.90 -16.74
C GLU A 113 -11.91 -14.40 -17.50
N ALA A 114 -12.30 -13.71 -18.58
CA ALA A 114 -13.40 -14.15 -19.44
C ALA A 114 -13.17 -15.54 -20.08
N SER A 115 -11.91 -15.97 -20.19
CA SER A 115 -11.49 -17.23 -20.82
C SER A 115 -11.16 -18.36 -19.82
N ILE A 116 -11.39 -18.17 -18.52
CA ILE A 116 -10.92 -19.13 -17.50
C ILE A 116 -11.69 -20.46 -17.54
N PRO A 117 -10.99 -21.61 -17.62
CA PRO A 117 -11.61 -22.93 -17.59
C PRO A 117 -12.39 -23.20 -16.29
N PHE A 118 -13.45 -24.01 -16.39
CA PHE A 118 -14.34 -24.36 -15.28
C PHE A 118 -13.60 -24.75 -13.99
N LEU A 119 -12.59 -25.62 -14.09
CA LEU A 119 -11.86 -26.11 -12.91
C LEU A 119 -10.96 -25.04 -12.28
N ALA A 120 -10.34 -24.18 -13.09
CA ALA A 120 -9.54 -23.07 -12.59
C ALA A 120 -10.41 -22.04 -11.85
N SER A 121 -11.64 -21.79 -12.33
CA SER A 121 -12.59 -20.86 -11.71
C SER A 121 -13.03 -21.23 -10.30
N LEU A 122 -12.87 -22.50 -9.89
CA LEU A 122 -13.16 -22.99 -8.53
C LEU A 122 -11.99 -22.73 -7.54
N SER A 123 -10.88 -22.18 -8.01
CA SER A 123 -9.67 -22.04 -7.20
C SER A 123 -9.73 -20.81 -6.29
N ALA A 124 -9.00 -20.88 -5.17
CA ALA A 124 -8.76 -19.69 -4.35
C ALA A 124 -7.87 -18.66 -5.06
N ALA A 125 -7.12 -19.07 -6.10
CA ALA A 125 -6.28 -18.17 -6.87
C ALA A 125 -7.13 -17.25 -7.75
N THR A 126 -8.10 -17.78 -8.49
CA THR A 126 -9.04 -16.98 -9.31
C THR A 126 -9.92 -16.08 -8.46
N ALA A 127 -10.40 -16.56 -7.30
CA ALA A 127 -11.16 -15.71 -6.37
C ALA A 127 -10.32 -14.54 -5.82
N ARG A 128 -9.01 -14.75 -5.59
CA ARG A 128 -8.10 -13.66 -5.21
C ARG A 128 -7.79 -12.72 -6.37
N GLU A 129 -7.59 -13.26 -7.57
CA GLU A 129 -7.35 -12.48 -8.78
C GLU A 129 -8.51 -11.53 -9.06
N THR A 130 -9.73 -12.05 -9.09
CA THR A 130 -10.96 -11.26 -9.26
C THR A 130 -11.16 -10.21 -8.15
N ALA A 131 -10.79 -10.52 -6.90
CA ALA A 131 -10.80 -9.52 -5.83
C ALA A 131 -9.72 -8.43 -6.03
N MET A 132 -8.53 -8.79 -6.55
CA MET A 132 -7.51 -7.81 -6.92
C MET A 132 -8.00 -6.93 -8.08
N ILE A 133 -8.62 -7.49 -9.12
CA ILE A 133 -9.20 -6.72 -10.23
C ILE A 133 -10.19 -5.66 -9.72
N VAL A 134 -11.07 -6.01 -8.77
CA VAL A 134 -11.99 -5.03 -8.15
C VAL A 134 -11.23 -3.95 -7.37
N GLY A 135 -10.19 -4.33 -6.61
CA GLY A 135 -9.36 -3.36 -5.88
C GLY A 135 -8.61 -2.40 -6.81
N ASP A 136 -8.06 -2.93 -7.90
CA ASP A 136 -7.32 -2.19 -8.92
C ASP A 136 -8.27 -1.28 -9.73
N PHE A 137 -9.53 -1.72 -9.93
CA PHE A 137 -10.59 -0.87 -10.48
C PHE A 137 -10.87 0.35 -9.59
N HIS A 138 -10.99 0.16 -8.27
CA HIS A 138 -11.11 1.29 -7.34
C HIS A 138 -9.87 2.19 -7.36
N ALA A 139 -8.66 1.62 -7.46
CA ALA A 139 -7.44 2.40 -7.58
C ALA A 139 -7.45 3.27 -8.85
N LEU A 140 -7.95 2.74 -9.97
CA LEU A 140 -8.09 3.49 -11.22
C LEU A 140 -9.13 4.61 -11.11
N MET A 141 -10.26 4.37 -10.43
CA MET A 141 -11.23 5.41 -10.10
C MET A 141 -10.61 6.53 -9.25
N ASP A 142 -9.81 6.15 -8.24
CA ASP A 142 -9.08 7.11 -7.41
C ASP A 142 -8.04 7.90 -8.23
N ALA A 143 -7.42 7.27 -9.22
CA ALA A 143 -6.52 7.95 -10.15
C ALA A 143 -7.25 8.97 -11.03
N HIS A 144 -8.43 8.65 -11.55
CA HIS A 144 -9.26 9.61 -12.29
C HIS A 144 -9.69 10.77 -11.41
N ALA A 145 -10.09 10.49 -10.16
CA ALA A 145 -10.43 11.53 -9.19
C ALA A 145 -9.23 12.44 -8.89
N ALA A 146 -8.02 11.88 -8.75
CA ALA A 146 -6.80 12.67 -8.55
C ALA A 146 -6.44 13.55 -9.76
N MET A 147 -6.67 13.05 -10.98
CA MET A 147 -6.44 13.83 -12.20
C MET A 147 -7.41 15.01 -12.28
N MET A 148 -8.70 14.79 -12.00
CA MET A 148 -9.67 15.88 -11.92
C MET A 148 -9.37 16.84 -10.77
N ALA A 149 -8.91 16.32 -9.62
CA ALA A 149 -8.48 17.14 -8.49
C ALA A 149 -7.30 18.05 -8.88
N ALA A 150 -6.38 17.58 -9.73
CA ALA A 150 -5.33 18.43 -10.28
C ALA A 150 -5.94 19.58 -11.10
N CYS A 151 -6.87 19.30 -12.02
CA CYS A 151 -7.55 20.34 -12.78
C CYS A 151 -8.23 21.37 -11.85
N ASP A 152 -8.99 20.88 -10.85
CA ASP A 152 -9.65 21.71 -9.84
C ASP A 152 -8.67 22.62 -9.08
N LEU A 153 -7.51 22.08 -8.69
CA LEU A 153 -6.49 22.81 -7.95
C LEU A 153 -5.81 23.86 -8.83
N PHE A 154 -5.43 23.51 -10.06
CA PHE A 154 -4.74 24.41 -10.99
C PHE A 154 -5.64 25.53 -11.52
N GLU A 155 -6.93 25.28 -11.66
CA GLU A 155 -7.94 26.29 -12.01
C GLU A 155 -8.49 27.04 -10.78
N LEU A 156 -8.10 26.65 -9.57
CA LEU A 156 -8.62 27.18 -8.30
C LEU A 156 -10.16 27.17 -8.26
N THR A 157 -10.78 26.09 -8.73
CA THR A 157 -12.24 25.93 -8.72
C THR A 157 -12.77 25.93 -7.28
N PRO A 158 -14.07 26.16 -7.02
CA PRO A 158 -14.59 26.17 -5.65
C PRO A 158 -14.28 24.90 -4.81
N ALA A 159 -13.94 23.79 -5.45
CA ALA A 159 -13.54 22.54 -4.80
C ALA A 159 -12.05 22.49 -4.38
N TRP A 160 -11.21 23.45 -4.81
CA TRP A 160 -9.75 23.41 -4.64
C TRP A 160 -9.31 23.23 -3.18
N ARG A 161 -10.04 23.80 -2.20
CA ARG A 161 -9.71 23.63 -0.78
C ARG A 161 -9.81 22.18 -0.31
N ARG A 162 -10.85 21.47 -0.75
CA ARG A 162 -11.04 20.05 -0.41
C ARG A 162 -9.95 19.20 -1.04
N VAL A 163 -9.53 19.54 -2.26
CA VAL A 163 -8.39 18.90 -2.93
C VAL A 163 -7.11 19.16 -2.14
N TRP A 164 -6.86 20.42 -1.76
CA TRP A 164 -5.70 20.81 -0.99
C TRP A 164 -5.63 20.06 0.35
N ASP A 165 -6.73 19.98 1.10
CA ASP A 165 -6.79 19.23 2.37
C ASP A 165 -6.41 17.75 2.20
N ASN A 166 -6.82 17.13 1.08
CA ASN A 166 -6.41 15.76 0.74
C ASN A 166 -4.91 15.68 0.41
N GLU A 167 -4.36 16.67 -0.30
CA GLU A 167 -2.92 16.77 -0.60
C GLU A 167 -2.06 16.98 0.64
N LEU A 168 -2.57 17.63 1.69
CA LEU A 168 -1.85 17.80 2.94
C LEU A 168 -1.66 16.46 3.67
N GLY A 169 -2.58 15.52 3.49
CA GLY A 169 -2.64 14.23 4.19
C GLY A 169 -1.34 13.44 4.19
N PRO A 170 -0.73 13.12 3.04
CA PRO A 170 0.53 12.38 2.98
C PRO A 170 1.68 13.07 3.73
N VAL A 171 1.76 14.42 3.69
CA VAL A 171 2.82 15.15 4.40
C VAL A 171 2.59 15.07 5.91
N PHE A 172 1.37 15.30 6.38
CA PHE A 172 1.09 15.21 7.81
C PHE A 172 1.23 13.79 8.37
N GLU A 173 0.86 12.77 7.59
CA GLU A 173 1.09 11.38 7.97
C GLU A 173 2.61 11.11 8.12
N ASP A 174 3.41 11.56 7.15
CA ASP A 174 4.88 11.48 7.23
C ASP A 174 5.44 12.19 8.47
N LEU A 175 5.06 13.46 8.69
CA LEU A 175 5.52 14.24 9.85
C LEU A 175 5.12 13.56 11.18
N THR A 176 3.91 13.01 11.27
CA THR A 176 3.42 12.27 12.45
C THR A 176 4.25 11.01 12.70
N VAL A 177 4.56 10.26 11.65
CA VAL A 177 5.36 9.04 11.74
C VAL A 177 6.81 9.38 12.11
N VAL A 178 7.41 10.39 11.47
CA VAL A 178 8.77 10.86 11.78
C VAL A 178 8.88 11.28 13.25
N GLU A 179 7.90 12.05 13.76
CA GLU A 179 7.85 12.43 15.16
C GLU A 179 7.82 11.20 16.08
N THR A 180 6.92 10.25 15.80
CA THR A 180 6.74 9.03 16.60
C THR A 180 8.01 8.18 16.65
N ILE A 181 8.68 8.03 15.50
CA ILE A 181 9.96 7.32 15.41
C ILE A 181 11.04 8.08 16.19
N THR A 182 11.09 9.40 16.04
CA THR A 182 12.06 10.27 16.73
C THR A 182 11.91 10.20 18.25
N GLN A 183 10.68 10.27 18.76
CA GLN A 183 10.37 10.07 20.18
C GLN A 183 10.76 8.66 20.66
N THR A 184 10.67 7.66 19.79
CA THR A 184 11.12 6.29 20.11
C THR A 184 12.63 6.21 20.20
N VAL A 185 13.36 6.86 19.31
CA VAL A 185 14.83 7.00 19.39
C VAL A 185 15.23 7.74 20.67
N GLN A 186 14.57 8.85 20.99
CA GLN A 186 14.86 9.65 22.18
C GLN A 186 14.64 8.88 23.49
N ARG A 187 13.61 8.04 23.57
CA ARG A 187 13.34 7.19 24.74
C ARG A 187 14.34 6.04 24.91
N ARG A 188 14.93 5.57 23.82
CA ARG A 188 15.78 4.36 23.83
C ARG A 188 17.28 4.66 23.83
N SER A 189 17.68 5.77 23.23
CA SER A 189 19.08 6.17 23.16
C SER A 189 19.54 6.85 24.45
N LYS A 190 20.80 6.63 24.83
CA LYS A 190 21.49 7.39 25.88
C LYS A 190 22.58 8.31 25.31
N GLU A 191 22.78 8.26 23.99
CA GLU A 191 23.90 8.90 23.31
C GLU A 191 23.62 10.40 23.11
N PRO A 192 24.43 11.32 23.68
CA PRO A 192 24.14 12.75 23.66
C PRO A 192 23.97 13.33 22.26
N MET A 193 24.80 12.87 21.30
CA MET A 193 24.69 13.28 19.90
C MET A 193 23.34 12.90 19.28
N VAL A 194 22.87 11.67 19.52
CA VAL A 194 21.59 11.16 18.98
C VAL A 194 20.41 11.90 19.61
N LEU A 195 20.48 12.18 20.92
CA LEU A 195 19.45 12.94 21.64
C LEU A 195 19.36 14.39 21.14
N SER A 196 20.51 15.02 20.85
CA SER A 196 20.56 16.36 20.25
C SER A 196 19.93 16.37 18.85
N MET A 197 20.29 15.41 17.99
CA MET A 197 19.69 15.26 16.66
C MET A 197 18.17 15.04 16.72
N ALA A 198 17.69 14.19 17.64
CA ALA A 198 16.28 13.94 17.83
C ALA A 198 15.53 15.21 18.25
N SER A 199 16.11 16.00 19.17
CA SER A 199 15.50 17.26 19.64
C SER A 199 15.45 18.31 18.53
N SER A 200 16.53 18.45 17.75
CA SER A 200 16.56 19.34 16.59
C SER A 200 15.55 18.93 15.50
N LEU A 201 15.35 17.63 15.30
CA LEU A 201 14.34 17.13 14.36
C LEU A 201 12.92 17.47 14.82
N ILE A 202 12.60 17.30 16.11
CA ILE A 202 11.27 17.66 16.65
C ILE A 202 10.97 19.15 16.43
N LEU A 203 11.91 20.04 16.77
CA LEU A 203 11.74 21.49 16.56
C LEU A 203 11.48 21.81 15.08
N TRP A 204 12.25 21.21 14.18
CA TRP A 204 12.06 21.40 12.75
C TRP A 204 10.71 20.88 12.26
N LEU A 205 10.21 19.73 12.76
CA LEU A 205 8.89 19.21 12.41
C LEU A 205 7.78 20.18 12.80
N ASP A 206 7.88 20.82 13.97
CA ASP A 206 6.90 21.80 14.42
C ASP A 206 6.90 23.06 13.56
N GLU A 207 8.08 23.54 13.16
CA GLU A 207 8.21 24.63 12.17
C GLU A 207 7.58 24.25 10.82
N GLN A 208 7.81 23.02 10.34
CA GLN A 208 7.24 22.58 9.07
C GLN A 208 5.73 22.43 9.12
N ARG A 209 5.15 22.02 10.25
CA ARG A 209 3.68 21.95 10.38
C ARG A 209 3.03 23.32 10.23
N LEU A 210 3.64 24.35 10.80
CA LEU A 210 3.19 25.73 10.61
C LEU A 210 3.33 26.14 9.14
N ALA A 211 4.50 25.88 8.53
CA ALA A 211 4.73 26.20 7.13
C ALA A 211 3.72 25.51 6.18
N VAL A 212 3.40 24.23 6.41
CA VAL A 212 2.40 23.48 5.62
C VAL A 212 1.00 24.10 5.76
N ASN A 213 0.60 24.51 6.96
CA ASN A 213 -0.69 25.18 7.17
C ASN A 213 -0.76 26.53 6.44
N ASP A 214 0.35 27.26 6.36
CA ASP A 214 0.41 28.58 5.72
C ASP A 214 0.37 28.51 4.18
N LEU A 215 0.71 27.37 3.57
CA LEU A 215 0.67 27.18 2.12
C LEU A 215 -0.75 27.38 1.56
N GLY A 216 -1.78 26.83 2.23
CA GLY A 216 -3.17 26.97 1.79
C GLY A 216 -3.64 28.42 1.82
N ALA A 217 -3.26 29.18 2.85
CA ALA A 217 -3.56 30.59 2.94
C ALA A 217 -2.76 31.43 1.90
N SER A 218 -1.59 30.97 1.50
CA SER A 218 -0.77 31.60 0.44
C SER A 218 -1.36 31.37 -0.95
N LEU A 219 -1.92 30.18 -1.21
CA LEU A 219 -2.73 29.91 -2.40
C LEU A 219 -3.97 30.80 -2.45
N GLU A 220 -4.70 30.92 -1.34
CA GLU A 220 -5.89 31.77 -1.23
C GLU A 220 -5.59 33.25 -1.51
N ARG A 221 -4.44 33.74 -1.06
CA ARG A 221 -3.98 35.11 -1.30
C ARG A 221 -3.31 35.30 -2.68
N ALA A 222 -3.29 34.27 -3.53
CA ALA A 222 -2.59 34.26 -4.82
C ALA A 222 -1.10 34.65 -4.72
N GLN A 223 -0.47 34.35 -3.59
CA GLN A 223 0.97 34.61 -3.35
C GLN A 223 1.86 33.48 -3.86
N MET A 224 1.27 32.33 -4.18
CA MET A 224 1.93 31.13 -4.65
C MET A 224 1.05 30.43 -5.69
N ASP A 225 1.65 29.86 -6.72
CA ASP A 225 0.95 29.04 -7.71
C ASP A 225 0.75 27.60 -7.17
N PRO A 226 -0.34 26.90 -7.56
CA PRO A 226 -0.54 25.49 -7.22
C PRO A 226 0.66 24.57 -7.44
N ALA A 227 1.43 24.72 -8.53
CA ALA A 227 2.60 23.88 -8.76
C ALA A 227 3.73 24.15 -7.76
N ASP A 228 3.93 25.41 -7.38
CA ASP A 228 4.91 25.77 -6.36
C ASP A 228 4.51 25.21 -5.00
N ALA A 229 3.21 25.26 -4.67
CA ALA A 229 2.68 24.69 -3.44
C ALA A 229 2.88 23.17 -3.37
N LEU A 230 2.57 22.44 -4.45
CA LEU A 230 2.84 20.99 -4.55
C LEU A 230 4.35 20.69 -4.42
N THR A 231 5.20 21.49 -5.06
CA THR A 231 6.66 21.37 -4.96
C THR A 231 7.17 21.64 -3.52
N GLN A 232 6.55 22.55 -2.77
CA GLN A 232 6.89 22.74 -1.36
C GLN A 232 6.45 21.56 -0.50
N LEU A 233 5.26 20.98 -0.73
CA LEU A 233 4.84 19.77 -0.02
C LEU A 233 5.80 18.60 -0.26
N ASP A 234 6.27 18.47 -1.50
CA ASP A 234 7.29 17.51 -1.90
C ASP A 234 8.60 17.72 -1.15
N ARG A 235 9.10 18.95 -1.18
CA ARG A 235 10.32 19.36 -0.48
C ARG A 235 10.26 19.04 1.01
N ILE A 236 9.14 19.34 1.67
CA ILE A 236 8.95 19.12 3.11
C ILE A 236 8.94 17.63 3.43
N ALA A 237 8.17 16.83 2.67
CA ALA A 237 8.10 15.38 2.88
C ALA A 237 9.47 14.71 2.66
N ASP A 238 10.20 15.11 1.62
CA ASP A 238 11.54 14.61 1.35
C ASP A 238 12.56 15.01 2.41
N GLU A 239 12.53 16.26 2.85
CA GLU A 239 13.43 16.73 3.91
C GLU A 239 13.14 16.00 5.23
N ALA A 240 11.87 15.73 5.55
CA ALA A 240 11.48 14.95 6.73
C ALA A 240 12.05 13.53 6.68
N ARG A 241 11.95 12.86 5.53
CA ARG A 241 12.51 11.52 5.31
C ARG A 241 14.03 11.51 5.40
N VAL A 242 14.71 12.46 4.75
CA VAL A 242 16.18 12.56 4.77
C VAL A 242 16.68 12.80 6.20
N ARG A 243 16.04 13.70 6.94
CA ARG A 243 16.40 13.95 8.35
C ARG A 243 16.16 12.73 9.23
N LEU A 244 15.06 12.00 9.02
CA LEU A 244 14.79 10.75 9.74
C LEU A 244 15.85 9.68 9.44
N VAL A 245 16.20 9.48 8.17
CA VAL A 245 17.25 8.56 7.73
C VAL A 245 18.57 8.86 8.44
N ARG A 246 18.97 10.14 8.51
CA ARG A 246 20.16 10.58 9.23
C ARG A 246 20.08 10.27 10.73
N LEU A 247 18.94 10.51 11.37
CA LEU A 247 18.73 10.18 12.79
C LEU A 247 18.84 8.67 13.03
N ILE A 248 18.22 7.85 12.18
CA ILE A 248 18.28 6.38 12.27
C ILE A 248 19.72 5.90 12.09
N GLU A 249 20.45 6.41 11.09
CA GLU A 249 21.84 6.03 10.87
C GLU A 249 22.73 6.39 12.06
N ALA A 250 22.56 7.58 12.65
CA ALA A 250 23.27 7.99 13.86
C ALA A 250 22.90 7.10 15.07
N ALA A 251 21.61 6.83 15.28
CA ALA A 251 21.14 5.98 16.38
C ALA A 251 21.66 4.53 16.27
N LEU A 252 21.67 3.97 15.06
CA LEU A 252 22.20 2.63 14.81
C LEU A 252 23.72 2.58 14.90
N GLY A 253 24.41 3.63 14.45
CA GLY A 253 25.87 3.73 14.50
C GLY A 253 26.42 3.89 15.92
N ALA A 254 25.67 4.57 16.80
CA ALA A 254 26.07 4.77 18.18
C ALA A 254 25.87 3.52 19.06
N ASP A 255 25.05 2.56 18.62
CA ASP A 255 24.86 1.29 19.32
C ASP A 255 25.97 0.28 18.97
N THR A 256 27.00 0.26 19.80
CA THR A 256 28.19 -0.59 19.63
C THR A 256 27.98 -2.05 20.05
N SER A 257 26.81 -2.40 20.61
CA SER A 257 26.51 -3.77 21.03
C SER A 257 26.50 -4.73 19.84
N MET A 258 26.71 -6.03 20.10
CA MET A 258 26.63 -7.04 19.03
C MET A 258 25.27 -7.03 18.30
N ILE A 259 24.19 -6.72 19.02
CA ILE A 259 22.84 -6.61 18.44
C ILE A 259 22.73 -5.33 17.60
N GLY A 260 23.24 -4.20 18.11
CA GLY A 260 23.33 -2.92 17.40
C GLY A 260 24.10 -3.02 16.09
N GLN A 261 25.29 -3.64 16.11
CA GLN A 261 26.08 -3.88 14.91
C GLN A 261 25.36 -4.75 13.88
N ARG A 262 24.57 -5.76 14.30
CA ARG A 262 23.73 -6.55 13.39
C ARG A 262 22.63 -5.71 12.77
N ARG A 263 21.97 -4.84 13.55
CA ARG A 263 20.98 -3.87 13.02
C ARG A 263 21.61 -2.92 12.01
N TYR A 264 22.73 -2.31 12.36
CA TYR A 264 23.45 -1.39 11.48
C TYR A 264 23.90 -2.07 10.19
N LYS A 265 24.49 -3.28 10.28
CA LYS A 265 24.83 -4.08 9.10
C LYS A 265 23.62 -4.38 8.23
N ARG A 266 22.47 -4.72 8.81
CA ARG A 266 21.23 -4.94 8.05
C ARG A 266 20.74 -3.66 7.39
N TRP A 267 20.71 -2.54 8.11
CA TRP A 267 20.36 -1.23 7.58
C TRP A 267 21.20 -0.88 6.35
N ARG A 268 22.53 -1.02 6.47
CA ARG A 268 23.48 -0.81 5.37
C ARG A 268 23.32 -1.83 4.24
N LYS A 269 23.01 -3.10 4.57
CA LYS A 269 22.74 -4.18 3.60
C LYS A 269 21.31 -4.14 3.04
N GLY A 270 20.48 -3.17 3.43
CA GLY A 270 19.04 -3.10 3.11
C GLY A 270 18.68 -3.29 1.63
N ALA A 271 19.65 -3.12 0.75
CA ALA A 271 19.69 -3.36 -0.70
C ALA A 271 19.16 -4.73 -1.23
N GLY A 272 18.48 -5.56 -0.44
CA GLY A 272 17.83 -6.78 -0.92
C GLY A 272 16.53 -7.14 -0.20
N GLU A 273 16.05 -6.33 0.74
CA GLU A 273 14.81 -6.63 1.45
C GLU A 273 13.61 -6.18 0.60
N LYS A 274 12.77 -7.15 0.21
CA LYS A 274 11.57 -6.88 -0.59
C LYS A 274 10.54 -6.14 0.27
N LEU A 275 10.04 -5.04 -0.26
CA LEU A 275 8.95 -4.30 0.37
C LEU A 275 7.63 -5.06 0.26
N ARG A 276 6.90 -5.07 1.37
CA ARG A 276 5.51 -5.54 1.39
C ARG A 276 4.59 -4.35 1.17
N THR A 277 3.52 -4.59 0.41
CA THR A 277 2.54 -3.55 0.06
C THR A 277 1.94 -2.84 1.28
N ASN A 278 1.70 -3.57 2.38
CA ASN A 278 1.14 -3.00 3.60
C ASN A 278 2.14 -2.19 4.43
N GLU A 279 3.45 -2.35 4.20
CA GLU A 279 4.50 -1.59 4.90
C GLU A 279 4.79 -0.27 4.20
N THR A 280 4.46 -0.18 2.91
CA THR A 280 4.76 0.97 2.05
C THR A 280 3.56 1.83 1.72
N ARG A 281 2.34 1.46 2.10
CA ARG A 281 1.14 2.24 1.79
C ARG A 281 0.78 3.16 2.95
N TYR A 282 0.36 4.37 2.61
CA TYR A 282 -0.27 5.29 3.54
C TYR A 282 -1.57 4.70 4.05
N LEU A 283 -1.88 5.03 5.30
CA LEU A 283 -3.09 4.61 6.00
C LEU A 283 -4.28 5.52 5.65
N GLY A 284 -4.01 6.74 5.20
CA GLY A 284 -5.05 7.73 4.92
C GLY A 284 -5.52 8.43 6.19
N ALA A 285 -4.67 8.49 7.22
CA ALA A 285 -4.99 9.13 8.48
C ALA A 285 -3.75 9.68 9.19
N TYR A 286 -3.89 10.86 9.81
CA TYR A 286 -2.84 11.51 10.58
C TYR A 286 -3.41 12.20 11.83
N ARG A 287 -2.54 12.69 12.71
CA ARG A 287 -2.94 13.32 13.98
C ARG A 287 -2.32 14.70 14.15
N ILE A 288 -3.15 15.66 14.54
CA ILE A 288 -2.71 16.98 14.98
C ILE A 288 -3.38 17.28 16.32
N ALA A 289 -2.59 17.62 17.34
CA ALA A 289 -3.08 18.03 18.66
C ALA A 289 -4.13 17.09 19.29
N GLY A 290 -3.99 15.77 19.11
CA GLY A 290 -4.94 14.78 19.65
C GLY A 290 -6.13 14.46 18.75
N VAL A 291 -6.34 15.21 17.67
CA VAL A 291 -7.44 15.01 16.72
C VAL A 291 -6.97 14.18 15.51
N THR A 292 -7.76 13.17 15.14
CA THR A 292 -7.51 12.34 13.96
C THR A 292 -8.17 12.96 12.74
N TYR A 293 -7.40 13.10 11.67
CA TYR A 293 -7.86 13.53 10.35
C TYR A 293 -7.73 12.38 9.37
N THR A 294 -8.64 12.30 8.41
CA THR A 294 -8.67 11.26 7.37
C THR A 294 -8.61 11.88 5.98
N TYR A 295 -7.97 11.18 5.06
CA TYR A 295 -7.82 11.57 3.67
C TYR A 295 -7.70 10.32 2.79
N ASN A 296 -7.86 10.45 1.47
CA ASN A 296 -7.67 9.35 0.54
C ASN A 296 -6.29 9.45 -0.15
N PRO A 297 -5.30 8.60 0.22
CA PRO A 297 -3.98 8.62 -0.40
C PRO A 297 -3.97 8.15 -1.85
N GLY A 298 -5.00 7.40 -2.28
CA GLY A 298 -5.18 7.01 -3.69
C GLY A 298 -5.63 8.17 -4.57
N GLN A 299 -6.29 9.18 -3.99
CA GLN A 299 -6.79 10.36 -4.69
C GLN A 299 -5.85 11.57 -4.61
N ALA A 300 -4.67 11.41 -4.03
CA ALA A 300 -3.64 12.44 -4.09
C ALA A 300 -3.18 12.68 -5.54
N ILE A 301 -3.01 13.94 -5.90
CA ILE A 301 -2.39 14.44 -7.13
C ILE A 301 -0.95 13.95 -7.18
N ARG A 302 -0.23 14.12 -6.06
CA ARG A 302 1.15 13.64 -5.91
C ARG A 302 1.20 12.11 -5.92
N LEU A 303 2.23 11.56 -6.54
CA LEU A 303 2.36 10.12 -6.74
C LEU A 303 2.72 9.41 -5.42
N THR A 304 1.80 8.61 -4.89
CA THR A 304 2.03 7.86 -3.65
C THR A 304 2.07 6.35 -3.90
N ALA A 305 2.56 5.58 -2.94
CA ALA A 305 2.48 4.11 -2.98
C ALA A 305 1.06 3.54 -3.05
N ASN A 306 0.03 4.37 -2.86
CA ASN A 306 -1.37 4.03 -2.98
C ASN A 306 -1.94 4.35 -4.38
N SER A 307 -1.20 5.08 -5.22
CA SER A 307 -1.61 5.42 -6.58
C SER A 307 -1.74 4.17 -7.47
N ALA A 308 -2.74 4.18 -8.35
CA ALA A 308 -2.90 3.18 -9.41
C ALA A 308 -1.61 3.00 -10.23
N GLY A 309 -1.32 1.78 -10.67
CA GLY A 309 -0.14 1.45 -11.46
C GLY A 309 1.14 1.29 -10.66
N ILE A 310 1.13 1.65 -9.36
CA ILE A 310 2.30 1.58 -8.50
C ILE A 310 2.33 0.24 -7.75
N ASN A 311 3.35 -0.57 -8.04
CA ASN A 311 3.62 -1.81 -7.33
C ASN A 311 5.06 -1.86 -6.82
N LEU A 312 5.23 -1.62 -5.52
CA LEU A 312 6.53 -1.68 -4.85
C LEU A 312 6.96 -3.11 -4.47
N LYS A 313 6.13 -4.13 -4.77
CA LYS A 313 6.47 -5.51 -4.45
C LYS A 313 7.73 -5.94 -5.20
N GLY A 314 8.73 -6.37 -4.45
CA GLY A 314 10.01 -6.78 -5.02
C GLY A 314 10.99 -5.63 -5.25
N SER A 315 10.57 -4.38 -5.05
CA SER A 315 11.51 -3.26 -4.91
C SER A 315 12.35 -3.49 -3.66
N ALA A 316 13.67 -3.30 -3.79
CA ALA A 316 14.58 -3.34 -2.66
C ALA A 316 14.33 -2.12 -1.79
N ALA A 317 14.25 -2.33 -0.48
CA ALA A 317 14.25 -1.24 0.48
C ALA A 317 15.63 -0.56 0.45
N HIS A 318 15.76 0.52 -0.32
CA HIS A 318 16.93 1.37 -0.20
C HIS A 318 16.94 2.04 1.19
N SER A 319 18.12 2.39 1.67
CA SER A 319 18.31 3.18 2.90
C SER A 319 17.60 4.55 2.82
N THR A 320 17.09 4.91 1.65
CA THR A 320 16.36 6.13 1.32
C THR A 320 14.89 5.80 1.04
N ALA A 321 13.96 6.61 1.59
CA ALA A 321 12.50 6.48 1.42
C ALA A 321 11.95 6.92 0.06
N LEU A 322 12.85 7.18 -0.87
CA LEU A 322 12.54 7.69 -2.17
C LEU A 322 12.60 6.54 -3.17
N PHE A 323 11.51 6.35 -3.89
CA PHE A 323 11.45 5.42 -5.01
C PHE A 323 11.23 6.21 -6.29
N THR A 324 11.62 5.64 -7.42
CA THR A 324 11.35 6.24 -8.73
C THR A 324 10.44 5.30 -9.51
N ALA A 325 9.30 5.81 -9.96
CA ALA A 325 8.35 5.11 -10.81
C ALA A 325 7.87 6.09 -11.90
N PHE A 326 7.78 5.62 -13.15
CA PHE A 326 7.35 6.45 -14.28
C PHE A 326 8.14 7.77 -14.39
N GLY A 327 9.45 7.69 -14.12
CA GLY A 327 10.31 8.86 -14.14
C GLY A 327 10.09 9.90 -13.03
N ALA A 328 9.13 9.75 -12.11
CA ALA A 328 8.91 10.66 -10.98
C ALA A 328 9.27 10.03 -9.63
N GLN A 329 9.46 10.90 -8.63
CA GLN A 329 9.67 10.45 -7.25
C GLN A 329 8.35 9.96 -6.66
N LEU A 330 8.41 8.82 -5.99
CA LEU A 330 7.27 8.17 -5.36
C LEU A 330 7.34 8.37 -3.85
N TYR A 331 6.22 8.83 -3.29
CA TYR A 331 6.05 9.10 -1.87
C TYR A 331 5.70 7.79 -1.14
N VAL A 332 6.54 7.38 -0.18
CA VAL A 332 6.37 6.18 0.64
C VAL A 332 6.48 6.58 2.12
N PRO A 333 5.54 6.14 2.98
CA PRO A 333 5.49 6.53 4.37
C PRO A 333 6.72 6.05 5.15
N PRO A 334 7.37 6.88 5.98
CA PRO A 334 8.55 6.52 6.75
C PRO A 334 8.35 5.36 7.74
N ALA A 335 7.12 4.88 7.92
CA ALA A 335 6.79 3.78 8.83
C ALA A 335 7.58 2.49 8.50
N TYR A 336 7.90 2.26 7.22
CA TYR A 336 8.72 1.11 6.84
C TYR A 336 10.14 1.19 7.43
N LEU A 337 10.65 2.39 7.76
CA LEU A 337 11.96 2.60 8.38
C LEU A 337 12.00 2.16 9.85
N HIS A 338 10.84 2.18 10.54
CA HIS A 338 10.75 1.83 11.95
C HIS A 338 11.27 0.40 12.26
N ARG A 339 11.12 -0.53 11.31
CA ARG A 339 11.57 -1.93 11.46
C ARG A 339 13.08 -2.06 11.68
N TYR A 340 13.87 -1.06 11.23
CA TYR A 340 15.32 -1.07 11.42
C TYR A 340 15.72 -0.70 12.85
N LEU A 341 14.87 0.00 13.59
CA LEU A 341 15.10 0.39 14.98
C LEU A 341 14.69 -0.68 16.00
N VAL A 342 13.65 -1.47 15.71
CA VAL A 342 13.05 -2.41 16.68
C VAL A 342 13.62 -3.83 16.61
N TRP A 343 14.41 -4.15 15.59
CA TRP A 343 14.98 -5.47 15.40
C TRP A 343 15.83 -5.95 16.60
N ASP A 344 15.41 -7.04 17.27
CA ASP A 344 16.07 -7.63 18.45
C ASP A 344 17.05 -8.78 18.10
N GLY A 345 17.10 -9.19 16.83
CA GLY A 345 18.06 -10.18 16.33
C GLY A 345 17.59 -11.63 16.33
N THR A 346 16.40 -11.94 16.86
CA THR A 346 15.88 -13.32 16.95
C THR A 346 14.53 -13.51 16.27
N SER A 347 13.77 -12.43 16.03
CA SER A 347 12.49 -12.54 15.34
C SER A 347 12.67 -12.84 13.84
N ARG A 348 12.40 -14.07 13.40
CA ARG A 348 11.89 -14.25 12.02
C ARG A 348 10.56 -13.51 11.98
N TYR A 349 10.49 -12.43 11.20
CA TYR A 349 9.24 -11.70 11.03
C TYR A 349 8.16 -12.68 10.57
N GLY A 350 7.24 -13.01 11.48
CA GLY A 350 5.85 -13.26 11.09
C GLY A 350 5.35 -12.06 10.29
N PRO A 351 4.21 -12.15 9.57
CA PRO A 351 3.62 -10.96 8.98
C PRO A 351 3.57 -9.90 10.07
N SER A 352 4.34 -8.83 9.85
CA SER A 352 4.53 -7.71 10.75
C SER A 352 3.18 -7.05 10.93
N GLN A 353 2.33 -7.63 11.77
CA GLN A 353 1.19 -6.97 12.40
C GLN A 353 1.70 -6.07 13.53
N ALA A 354 2.83 -5.40 13.32
CA ALA A 354 3.11 -4.11 13.95
C ALA A 354 2.18 -3.09 13.28
N ASN A 355 0.87 -3.32 13.37
CA ASN A 355 -0.14 -2.78 12.46
C ASN A 355 -0.32 -1.25 12.55
N TYR A 356 0.44 -0.50 13.37
CA TYR A 356 0.27 0.95 13.46
C TYR A 356 1.34 1.69 14.29
N LEU A 357 1.92 1.07 15.33
CA LEU A 357 2.59 1.78 16.45
C LEU A 357 2.11 3.23 16.65
N THR A 358 0.80 3.33 16.89
CA THR A 358 -0.03 4.51 17.21
C THR A 358 -0.82 5.11 16.03
N SER A 359 -1.90 4.45 15.62
CA SER A 359 -3.07 5.21 15.13
C SER A 359 -3.53 6.11 16.27
N ALA A 360 -3.84 7.36 15.96
CA ALA A 360 -4.45 8.34 16.85
C ALA A 360 -5.74 7.88 17.55
N ALA A 361 -6.38 6.81 17.09
CA ALA A 361 -7.55 6.24 17.74
C ALA A 361 -7.27 5.54 19.08
N ASN A 362 -6.01 5.28 19.49
CA ASN A 362 -5.73 4.46 20.68
C ASN A 362 -4.80 5.05 21.74
N LEU A 363 -4.66 6.38 21.80
CA LEU A 363 -4.06 7.03 22.98
C LEU A 363 -4.89 8.24 23.39
N GLY A 364 -6.00 7.96 24.08
CA GLY A 364 -6.63 8.92 25.00
C GLY A 364 -5.73 9.17 26.23
N PRO A 365 -6.00 10.23 27.01
CA PRO A 365 -5.08 10.72 28.02
C PRO A 365 -4.90 9.75 29.21
N ARG A 366 -3.69 9.78 29.77
CA ARG A 366 -3.19 9.00 30.91
C ARG A 366 -4.11 9.02 32.13
N GLY A 367 -4.16 7.89 32.86
CA GLY A 367 -4.56 7.83 34.27
C GLY A 367 -3.60 6.95 35.07
N ARG A 368 -2.66 7.59 35.77
CA ARG A 368 -1.83 6.97 36.80
C ARG A 368 -2.60 7.09 38.12
N THR A 369 -3.13 5.99 38.65
CA THR A 369 -3.50 5.88 40.07
C THR A 369 -3.45 4.43 40.52
N ARG A 370 -2.50 4.18 41.43
CA ARG A 370 -2.25 3.03 42.32
C ARG A 370 -2.19 1.64 41.72
#